data_AF-B9RQY9-F1
#
_entry.id   AF-B9RQY9-F1
#
_cell.length_a   1.000
_cell.length_b   1.000
_cell.length_c   1.000
_cell.angle_alpha   90.00
_cell.angle_beta   90.00
_cell.angle_gamma   90.00
#
_symmetry.space_group_name_H-M   'P 1'
#
loop_
_entity.id
_entity.type
_entity.pdbx_description
1 polymer ?
#
loop_
_entity_poly.entity_id
_entity_poly.type
_entity_poly.pdbx_seq_one_letter_code
_entity_poly.pdbx_strand_id
1 'polypeptide(L)'
;MGANQFNKPEHQNTFFIWFFFTLYSSSVVGATAIVIIEEDASWALGFGICLAANFIGLVIFLLGNRYYRNDKPEGSPFTGLALVAVATINKRNVLLSSRSEDYYHEKDAKEKEAAASVLTKSFR
;
A
#
# COMPACT_ATOMS: atom_id res chain seq x y z
N MET A 1 -0.47 5.37 9.51
CA MET A 1 -1.03 5.09 10.85
C MET A 1 -2.43 4.52 10.64
N GLY A 2 -2.80 3.49 11.39
CA GLY A 2 -4.05 2.78 11.15
C GLY A 2 -4.20 1.65 12.13
N ALA A 3 -4.91 0.59 11.75
CA ALA A 3 -5.14 -0.55 12.61
C ALA A 3 -3.84 -1.26 13.05
N ASN A 4 -2.73 -1.15 12.30
CA ASN A 4 -1.42 -1.74 12.65
C ASN A 4 -0.85 -1.33 14.03
N GLN A 5 -1.40 -0.28 14.66
CA GLN A 5 -1.04 0.10 16.02
C GLN A 5 -1.60 -0.84 17.10
N PHE A 6 -2.66 -1.60 16.79
CA PHE A 6 -3.30 -2.52 17.71
C PHE A 6 -2.79 -3.95 17.48
N ASN A 7 -2.44 -4.65 18.57
CA ASN A 7 -1.97 -6.04 18.50
C ASN A 7 -3.10 -7.08 18.45
N LYS A 8 -4.34 -6.68 18.79
CA LYS A 8 -5.51 -7.56 18.80
C LYS A 8 -6.38 -7.32 17.57
N PRO A 9 -6.82 -8.36 16.85
CA PRO A 9 -7.62 -8.21 15.63
C PRO A 9 -8.99 -7.58 15.91
N GLU A 10 -9.57 -7.77 17.10
CA GLU A 10 -10.82 -7.14 17.50
C GLU A 10 -10.72 -5.60 17.53
N HIS A 11 -9.63 -5.06 18.12
CA HIS A 11 -9.41 -3.62 18.16
C HIS A 11 -9.11 -3.03 16.78
N GLN A 12 -8.43 -3.80 15.92
CA GLN A 12 -8.23 -3.43 14.51
C GLN A 12 -9.56 -3.31 13.77
N ASN A 13 -10.45 -4.29 13.95
CA ASN A 13 -11.77 -4.28 13.33
C ASN A 13 -12.64 -3.12 13.85
N THR A 14 -12.70 -2.90 15.16
CA THR A 14 -13.43 -1.77 15.74
C THR A 14 -12.90 -0.43 15.23
N PHE A 15 -11.58 -0.28 15.07
CA PHE A 15 -10.99 0.91 14.46
C PHE A 15 -11.50 1.13 13.04
N PHE A 16 -11.50 0.10 12.19
CA PHE A 16 -11.99 0.22 10.82
C PHE A 16 -13.49 0.50 10.76
N ILE A 17 -14.30 -0.14 11.61
CA ILE A 17 -15.74 0.12 11.68
C ILE A 17 -16.00 1.61 12.00
N TRP A 18 -15.35 2.14 13.03
CA TRP A 18 -15.50 3.56 13.39
C TRP A 18 -14.93 4.50 12.32
N PHE A 19 -13.82 4.12 11.70
CA PHE A 19 -13.22 4.89 10.60
C PHE A 19 -14.18 5.01 9.42
N PHE A 20 -14.75 3.91 8.95
CA PHE A 20 -15.71 3.95 7.85
C PHE A 20 -17.00 4.67 8.23
N PHE A 21 -17.52 4.42 9.44
CA PHE A 21 -18.71 5.12 9.92
C PHE A 21 -18.53 6.66 9.91
N THR A 22 -17.42 7.14 10.46
CA THR A 22 -17.09 8.58 10.48
C THR A 22 -16.83 9.13 9.09
N LEU A 23 -16.16 8.38 8.21
CA LEU A 23 -15.91 8.79 6.82
C LEU A 23 -17.21 8.96 6.02
N TYR A 24 -18.13 8.00 6.11
CA TYR A 24 -19.42 8.10 5.43
C TYR A 24 -20.29 9.22 6.03
N SER A 25 -20.33 9.34 7.36
CA SER A 25 -21.04 10.42 8.03
C SER A 25 -20.51 11.79 7.61
N SER A 26 -19.18 11.99 7.63
CA SER A 26 -18.55 13.22 7.17
C SER A 26 -18.80 13.51 5.69
N SER A 27 -18.90 12.47 4.84
CA SER A 27 -19.18 12.66 3.42
C SER A 27 -20.61 13.19 3.20
N VAL A 28 -21.59 12.63 3.91
CA VAL A 28 -22.99 13.11 3.86
C VAL A 28 -23.09 14.54 4.39
N VAL A 29 -22.44 14.82 5.52
CA VAL A 29 -22.44 16.16 6.12
C VAL A 29 -21.73 17.16 5.20
N GLY A 30 -20.56 16.81 4.66
CA GLY A 30 -19.81 17.67 3.74
C GLY A 30 -20.60 17.98 2.48
N ALA A 31 -21.16 16.96 1.82
CA ALA A 31 -21.97 17.14 0.62
C ALA A 31 -23.26 17.95 0.85
N THR A 32 -23.75 18.03 2.08
CA THR A 32 -24.94 18.82 2.40
C THR A 32 -24.58 20.23 2.85
N ALA A 33 -23.75 20.34 3.89
CA ALA A 33 -23.43 21.59 4.56
C ALA A 33 -22.55 22.50 3.69
N ILE A 34 -21.55 21.95 3.00
CA ILE A 34 -20.66 22.76 2.16
C ILE A 34 -21.43 23.31 0.96
N VAL A 35 -22.28 22.50 0.33
CA VAL A 35 -23.09 22.92 -0.82
C VAL A 35 -24.04 24.05 -0.45
N ILE A 36 -24.72 23.98 0.70
CA ILE A 36 -25.57 25.08 1.18
C ILE A 36 -24.76 26.36 1.38
N ILE A 37 -23.56 26.27 1.96
CA ILE A 37 -22.70 27.44 2.23
C ILE A 37 -22.16 28.06 0.94
N GLU A 38 -21.81 27.24 -0.04
CA GLU A 38 -21.29 27.70 -1.32
C GLU A 38 -22.36 28.40 -2.16
N GLU A 39 -23.60 27.90 -2.14
CA GLU A 39 -24.74 28.46 -2.88
C GLU A 39 -25.32 29.72 -2.19
N ASP A 40 -25.48 29.73 -0.87
CA ASP A 40 -26.18 30.81 -0.16
C ASP A 40 -25.26 31.91 0.40
N ALA A 41 -24.00 31.59 0.76
CA ALA A 41 -23.16 32.50 1.55
C ALA A 41 -22.01 33.10 0.74
N SER A 42 -21.05 32.28 0.27
CA SER A 42 -19.95 32.67 -0.62
C SER A 42 -18.95 31.52 -0.77
N TRP A 43 -18.37 31.38 -1.97
CA TRP A 43 -17.21 30.52 -2.23
C TRP A 43 -16.02 30.77 -1.28
N ALA A 44 -15.80 32.01 -0.85
CA ALA A 44 -14.69 32.32 0.06
C ALA A 44 -14.88 31.68 1.45
N LEU A 45 -16.11 31.56 1.93
CA LEU A 45 -16.43 30.91 3.20
C LEU A 45 -16.27 29.39 3.11
N GLY A 46 -16.68 28.78 1.99
CA GLY A 46 -16.46 27.35 1.72
C GLY A 46 -14.97 26.98 1.81
N PHE A 47 -14.10 27.74 1.12
CA PHE A 47 -12.65 27.54 1.20
C PHE A 47 -12.07 27.81 2.58
N GLY A 48 -12.56 28.83 3.28
CA GLY A 48 -12.13 29.13 4.65
C GLY A 48 -12.41 27.98 5.61
N ILE A 49 -13.59 27.36 5.52
CA ILE A 49 -13.98 26.19 6.32
C ILE A 49 -13.11 24.99 5.97
N CYS A 50 -12.87 24.72 4.69
CA CYS A 50 -11.98 23.64 4.25
C CYS A 50 -10.55 23.82 4.80
N LEU A 51 -10.01 25.03 4.76
CA LEU A 51 -8.69 25.33 5.31
C LEU A 51 -8.66 25.14 6.84
N ALA A 52 -9.67 25.65 7.54
CA ALA A 52 -9.79 25.52 8.99
C ALA A 52 -9.89 24.04 9.41
N ALA A 53 -10.71 23.24 8.72
CA ALA A 53 -10.86 21.81 8.98
C ALA A 53 -9.53 21.06 8.77
N ASN A 54 -8.81 21.35 7.69
CA ASN A 54 -7.47 20.77 7.46
C ASN A 54 -6.48 21.19 8.55
N PHE A 55 -6.49 22.46 8.97
CA PHE A 55 -5.60 22.94 10.01
C PHE A 55 -5.87 22.27 11.36
N ILE A 56 -7.15 22.13 11.75
CA ILE A 56 -7.54 21.39 12.95
C ILE A 56 -7.07 19.94 12.87
N GLY A 57 -7.28 19.28 11.74
CA GLY A 57 -6.79 17.91 11.50
C GLY A 57 -5.27 17.80 11.65
N LEU A 58 -4.51 18.76 11.11
CA LEU A 58 -3.07 18.80 11.23
C LEU A 58 -2.62 18.99 12.69
N VAL A 59 -3.25 19.90 13.43
CA VAL A 59 -2.94 20.12 14.85
C VAL A 59 -3.18 18.85 15.66
N ILE A 60 -4.33 18.19 15.48
CA ILE A 60 -4.63 16.92 16.15
C ILE A 60 -3.59 15.85 15.79
N PHE A 61 -3.21 15.75 14.52
CA PHE A 61 -2.19 14.82 14.05
C PHE A 61 -0.83 15.07 14.72
N LEU A 62 -0.40 16.34 14.80
CA LEU A 62 0.86 16.71 15.44
C LEU A 62 0.85 16.46 16.95
N LEU A 63 -0.26 16.70 17.64
CA LEU A 63 -0.42 16.35 19.06
C LEU A 63 -0.35 14.83 19.27
N GLY A 64 -0.96 14.06 18.37
CA GLY A 64 -0.92 12.60 18.38
C GLY A 64 0.46 12.02 18.09
N ASN A 65 1.39 12.81 17.54
CA ASN A 65 2.72 12.35 17.12
C ASN A 65 3.51 11.61 18.21
N ARG A 66 3.30 11.98 19.48
CA ARG A 66 3.98 11.32 20.61
C ARG A 66 3.47 9.90 20.90
N TYR A 67 2.24 9.58 20.50
CA TYR A 67 1.59 8.28 20.76
C TYR A 67 1.71 7.30 19.59
N TYR A 68 2.24 7.75 18.45
CA TYR A 68 2.34 6.89 17.28
C TYR A 68 3.54 5.95 17.35
N ARG A 69 3.29 4.69 16.98
CA ARG A 69 4.37 3.73 16.77
C ARG A 69 5.02 4.02 15.42
N ASN A 70 6.32 4.33 15.45
CA ASN A 70 7.11 4.43 14.23
C ASN A 70 7.38 3.03 13.71
N ASP A 71 6.61 2.60 12.70
CA ASP A 71 6.91 1.37 11.98
C ASP A 71 8.17 1.58 11.12
N LYS A 72 9.00 0.54 11.00
CA LYS A 72 10.20 0.60 10.15
C LYS A 72 9.77 0.86 8.70
N PRO A 73 10.50 1.67 7.93
CA PRO A 73 10.17 1.88 6.53
C PRO A 73 10.27 0.55 5.79
N GLU A 74 9.14 -0.02 5.40
CA GLU A 74 9.10 -1.08 4.41
C GLU A 74 9.48 -0.47 3.06
N GLY A 75 10.37 -1.15 2.32
CA GLY A 75 10.86 -0.66 1.04
C GLY A 75 9.73 -0.35 0.06
N SER A 76 9.94 0.63 -0.82
CA SER A 76 8.92 1.02 -1.79
C SER A 76 8.76 -0.04 -2.89
N PRO A 77 7.54 -0.55 -3.16
CA PRO A 77 7.29 -1.50 -4.25
C PRO A 77 7.58 -0.87 -5.63
N PHE A 78 7.54 0.46 -5.72
CA PHE A 78 7.90 1.20 -6.92
C PHE A 78 9.38 1.07 -7.26
N THR A 79 10.26 0.90 -6.26
CA THR A 79 11.68 0.66 -6.51
C THR A 79 11.89 -0.69 -7.21
N GLY A 80 11.14 -1.72 -6.82
CA GLY A 80 11.15 -3.02 -7.52
C GLY A 80 10.67 -2.91 -8.96
N LEU A 81 9.55 -2.20 -9.19
CA LEU A 81 9.04 -1.95 -10.55
C LEU A 81 10.03 -1.16 -11.41
N ALA A 82 10.67 -0.14 -10.83
CA ALA A 82 11.70 0.64 -11.52
C ALA A 82 12.91 -0.22 -11.88
N LEU A 83 13.36 -1.11 -10.99
CA LEU A 83 14.46 -2.04 -11.26
C LEU A 83 14.14 -2.99 -12.42
N VAL A 84 12.93 -3.56 -12.46
CA VAL A 84 12.49 -4.44 -13.57
C VAL A 84 12.37 -3.68 -14.89
N ALA A 85 11.83 -2.46 -14.85
CA ALA A 85 11.72 -1.61 -16.04
C ALA A 85 13.11 -1.25 -16.59
N VAL A 86 14.03 -0.81 -15.72
CA VAL A 86 15.42 -0.50 -16.08
C VAL A 86 16.14 -1.74 -16.60
N ALA A 87 16.00 -2.88 -15.93
CA ALA A 87 16.63 -4.13 -16.36
C ALA A 87 16.16 -4.59 -17.74
N THR A 88 14.85 -4.49 -18.01
CA THR A 88 14.26 -4.83 -19.32
C THR A 88 14.75 -3.89 -20.41
N ILE A 89 14.75 -2.57 -20.19
CA ILE A 89 15.24 -1.58 -21.17
C ILE A 89 16.73 -1.80 -21.46
N ASN A 90 17.53 -2.04 -20.43
CA ASN A 90 18.96 -2.24 -20.58
C ASN A 90 19.29 -3.56 -21.30
N LYS A 91 18.49 -4.61 -21.06
CA LYS A 91 18.65 -5.93 -21.71
C LYS A 91 17.90 -6.07 -23.04
N ARG A 92 17.18 -5.04 -23.51
CA ARG A 92 16.37 -5.10 -24.74
C ARG A 92 17.17 -5.34 -26.02
N ASN A 93 18.47 -5.02 -26.01
CA ASN A 93 19.37 -5.18 -27.15
C ASN A 93 20.35 -6.36 -26.99
N VAL A 94 20.18 -7.20 -25.97
CA VAL A 94 21.00 -8.39 -25.80
C VAL A 94 20.49 -9.44 -26.78
N LEU A 95 21.36 -9.85 -27.71
CA LEU A 95 21.07 -10.98 -28.61
C LEU A 95 20.78 -12.21 -27.75
N LEU A 96 19.58 -12.76 -27.91
CA LEU A 96 19.20 -14.03 -27.33
C LEU A 96 20.21 -15.08 -27.82
N SER A 97 20.90 -15.75 -26.89
CA SER A 97 21.73 -16.91 -27.21
C SER A 97 20.85 -17.91 -27.98
N SER A 98 21.28 -18.27 -29.19
CA SER A 98 20.58 -19.26 -30.05
C SER A 98 20.75 -20.69 -29.55
N ARG A 99 21.50 -20.88 -28.44
CA ARG A 99 21.81 -22.18 -27.86
C ARG A 99 20.69 -22.58 -26.90
N SER A 100 19.99 -23.67 -27.21
CA SER A 100 18.85 -24.16 -26.42
C SER A 100 19.20 -24.54 -24.97
N GLU A 101 20.48 -24.73 -24.67
CA GLU A 101 20.99 -25.12 -23.34
C GLU A 101 20.98 -23.97 -22.32
N ASP A 102 20.83 -22.71 -22.76
CA ASP A 102 20.81 -21.53 -21.87
C ASP A 102 19.39 -21.19 -21.35
N TYR A 103 18.36 -21.92 -21.78
CA TYR A 103 16.98 -21.71 -21.37
C TYR A 103 16.54 -22.75 -20.35
N TYR A 104 15.84 -22.30 -19.29
CA TYR A 104 15.19 -23.19 -18.33
C TYR A 104 14.10 -23.99 -19.03
N HIS A 105 14.42 -25.21 -19.46
CA HIS A 105 13.43 -26.17 -19.89
C HIS A 105 12.78 -26.82 -18.67
N GLU A 106 11.44 -26.80 -18.60
CA GLU A 106 10.64 -27.39 -17.51
C GLU A 106 10.95 -28.89 -17.28
N LYS A 107 11.53 -29.56 -18.29
CA LYS A 107 11.99 -30.96 -18.19
C LYS A 107 13.19 -31.11 -17.25
N ASP A 108 14.19 -30.23 -17.32
CA ASP A 108 15.35 -30.24 -16.42
C ASP A 108 14.98 -29.87 -14.98
N ALA A 109 13.96 -29.01 -14.81
CA ALA A 109 13.45 -28.67 -13.48
C ALA A 109 12.79 -29.89 -12.80
N LYS A 110 11.96 -30.64 -13.54
CA LYS A 110 11.34 -31.87 -13.02
C LYS A 110 12.36 -32.99 -12.79
N GLU A 111 13.40 -33.08 -13.60
CA GLU A 111 14.47 -34.08 -13.42
C GLU A 111 15.36 -33.76 -12.21
N LYS A 112 15.69 -32.48 -11.99
CA LYS A 112 16.40 -32.03 -10.78
C LYS A 112 15.55 -32.14 -9.52
N GLU A 113 14.25 -31.85 -9.59
CA GLU A 113 13.32 -32.00 -8.47
C GLU A 113 13.08 -33.49 -8.14
N ALA A 114 12.95 -34.35 -9.15
CA ALA A 114 12.88 -35.80 -8.99
C ALA A 114 14.17 -36.35 -8.38
N ALA A 115 15.35 -35.97 -8.91
CA ALA A 115 16.64 -36.39 -8.36
C ALA A 115 16.85 -35.91 -6.91
N ALA A 116 16.45 -34.69 -6.58
CA ALA A 116 16.50 -34.17 -5.20
C ALA A 116 15.55 -34.95 -4.27
N SER A 117 14.35 -35.30 -4.73
CA SER A 117 13.39 -36.11 -3.96
C SER A 117 13.87 -37.55 -3.73
N VAL A 118 14.59 -38.13 -4.70
CA VAL A 118 15.18 -39.48 -4.61
C VAL A 118 16.37 -39.49 -3.66
N LEU A 119 17.25 -38.49 -3.74
CA LEU A 119 18.38 -38.33 -2.83
C LEU A 119 17.91 -38.22 -1.36
N THR A 120 16.83 -37.46 -1.12
CA THR A 120 16.30 -37.25 0.25
C THR A 120 15.64 -38.50 0.83
N LYS A 121 15.13 -39.41 0.00
CA LYS A 121 14.58 -40.70 0.45
C LYS A 121 15.66 -41.76 0.72
N SER A 122 16.80 -41.68 0.05
CA SER A 122 17.92 -42.62 0.25
C SER A 122 18.69 -42.38 1.56
N PHE A 123 18.50 -41.23 2.21
CA PHE A 123 19.13 -40.87 3.49
C PHE A 123 18.20 -41.02 4.71
N ARG A 124 17.06 -41.72 4.56
CA ARG A 124 16.17 -42.11 5.66
C ARG A 124 16.12 -43.62 5.79
#